data_AF-A0A090KGF4-F1
#
_entry.id   AF-A0A090KGF4-F1
#
_cell.length_a   1.000
_cell.length_b   1.000
_cell.length_c   1.000
_cell.angle_alpha   90.00
_cell.angle_beta   90.00
_cell.angle_gamma   90.00
#
_symmetry.space_group_name_H-M   'P 1'
#
loop_
_entity.id
_entity.type
_entity.pdbx_description
1 polymer ?
#
loop_
_entity_poly.entity_id
_entity_poly.type
_entity_poly.pdbx_seq_one_letter_code
_entity_poly.pdbx_strand_id
1 'polypeptide(L)'
;MAKRQGSTEVKPAAVSAETKALNNAISQIEKTFGAGAIMKLGEGSHLEVEGISTGALSLDLALGGKGLPRGRIIELFGPESSGKTTIALHAVANAQQNGGVAAFIDAEHALDPSWCKRLGVDIEALLVSQPSSAEEALQIAEMLILSNAVDIIVVDSVAALVPRAEIEGEIGDSHVGLQARLMSQALRKLTGGVSRSKCVLIFINQIREKIGVMFGSPETTPGGRALKFYSSARVDVRRIGPVKDGEEVTGSRIKVKVVKNKVAPPFRVCEFDMMYTHGISREGDILDLALADKLIEKSGSWFNYGDLRLGQGRENAKQYLRDNPATTDEICATIIANRSGNAAPASSNGALDGDGEEE
;
A
#
# COMPACT_ATOMS: atom_id res chain seq x y z
N MET A 1 -48.35 -49.02 -33.81
CA MET A 1 -49.10 -47.74 -33.98
C MET A 1 -48.97 -46.98 -32.67
N ALA A 2 -48.05 -46.03 -32.50
CA ALA A 2 -47.95 -44.69 -33.09
C ALA A 2 -48.54 -43.59 -32.20
N LYS A 3 -47.62 -42.68 -31.79
CA LYS A 3 -47.77 -41.21 -31.64
C LYS A 3 -48.57 -40.65 -30.44
N ARG A 4 -47.85 -40.04 -29.48
CA ARG A 4 -47.63 -38.57 -29.39
C ARG A 4 -46.95 -38.21 -28.06
N GLN A 5 -45.66 -37.88 -28.10
CA GLN A 5 -45.07 -36.90 -27.18
C GLN A 5 -44.52 -35.78 -28.05
N GLY A 6 -45.05 -34.57 -27.83
CA GLY A 6 -44.64 -33.37 -28.53
C GLY A 6 -43.26 -32.93 -28.06
N SER A 7 -42.34 -32.76 -29.00
CA SER A 7 -41.11 -32.02 -28.82
C SER A 7 -41.46 -30.53 -28.65
N THR A 8 -41.25 -29.99 -27.45
CA THR A 8 -41.22 -28.55 -27.22
C THR A 8 -39.94 -28.00 -27.86
N GLU A 9 -40.06 -27.46 -29.07
CA GLU A 9 -39.06 -26.57 -29.64
C GLU A 9 -38.95 -25.32 -28.75
N VAL A 10 -37.79 -25.14 -28.14
CA VAL A 10 -37.41 -23.88 -27.50
C VAL A 10 -37.22 -22.86 -28.62
N LYS A 11 -38.18 -21.95 -28.78
CA LYS A 11 -38.01 -20.76 -29.63
C LYS A 11 -36.75 -19.99 -29.19
N PRO A 12 -35.88 -19.56 -30.12
CA PRO A 12 -34.79 -18.67 -29.75
C PRO A 12 -35.40 -17.38 -29.21
N ALA A 13 -35.08 -17.05 -27.96
CA ALA A 13 -35.51 -15.80 -27.35
C ALA A 13 -35.06 -14.64 -28.23
N ALA A 14 -36.02 -13.81 -28.65
CA ALA A 14 -35.77 -12.59 -29.40
C ALA A 14 -34.72 -11.75 -28.65
N VAL A 15 -33.66 -11.33 -29.34
CA VAL A 15 -32.78 -10.27 -28.85
C VAL A 15 -33.67 -9.03 -28.62
N SER A 16 -34.04 -8.79 -27.37
CA SER A 16 -35.15 -7.90 -27.02
C SER A 16 -34.84 -6.46 -27.40
N ALA A 17 -35.86 -5.67 -27.70
CA ALA A 17 -35.73 -4.24 -28.03
C ALA A 17 -34.96 -3.45 -26.93
N GLU A 18 -35.00 -3.93 -25.69
CA GLU A 18 -34.22 -3.39 -24.55
C GLU A 18 -32.71 -3.53 -24.77
N THR A 19 -32.26 -4.63 -25.39
CA THR A 19 -30.84 -4.86 -25.71
C THR A 19 -30.36 -3.89 -26.79
N LYS A 20 -31.23 -3.54 -27.75
CA LYS A 20 -30.92 -2.55 -28.79
C LYS A 20 -30.87 -1.12 -28.24
N ALA A 21 -31.82 -0.76 -27.38
CA ALA A 21 -31.83 0.54 -26.70
C ALA A 21 -30.61 0.71 -25.79
N LEU A 22 -30.25 -0.33 -25.05
CA LEU A 22 -29.05 -0.37 -24.20
C LEU A 22 -27.77 -0.20 -25.04
N ASN A 23 -27.61 -0.93 -26.14
CA ASN A 23 -26.43 -0.82 -27.00
C ASN A 23 -26.31 0.55 -27.67
N ASN A 24 -27.43 1.18 -28.04
CA ASN A 24 -27.44 2.55 -28.55
C ASN A 24 -27.02 3.54 -27.47
N ALA A 25 -27.51 3.39 -26.24
CA ALA A 25 -27.12 4.23 -25.11
C ALA A 25 -25.62 4.07 -24.80
N ILE A 26 -25.11 2.83 -24.77
CA ILE A 26 -23.67 2.53 -24.61
C ILE A 26 -22.85 3.20 -25.71
N SER A 27 -23.24 3.03 -26.98
CA SER A 27 -22.54 3.63 -28.13
C SER A 27 -22.56 5.16 -28.09
N GLN A 28 -23.67 5.75 -27.63
CA GLN A 28 -23.79 7.20 -27.47
C GLN A 28 -22.91 7.71 -26.32
N ILE A 29 -22.83 6.96 -25.21
CA ILE A 29 -21.93 7.26 -24.09
C ILE A 29 -20.47 7.20 -24.57
N GLU A 30 -20.06 6.14 -25.27
CA GLU A 30 -18.68 6.04 -25.81
C GLU A 30 -18.35 7.13 -26.82
N LYS A 31 -19.30 7.50 -27.69
CA LYS A 31 -19.11 8.61 -28.64
C LYS A 31 -18.99 9.97 -27.96
N THR A 32 -19.69 10.17 -26.84
CA THR A 32 -19.72 11.44 -26.11
C THR A 32 -18.54 11.59 -25.14
N PHE A 33 -18.16 10.50 -24.47
CA PHE A 33 -17.20 10.52 -23.36
C PHE A 33 -15.90 9.74 -23.64
N GLY A 34 -15.78 9.11 -24.81
CA GLY A 34 -14.61 8.33 -25.23
C GLY A 34 -14.79 6.82 -25.07
N ALA A 35 -13.99 6.05 -25.82
CA ALA A 35 -13.95 4.60 -25.71
C ALA A 35 -13.59 4.17 -24.27
N GLY A 36 -14.32 3.19 -23.72
CA GLY A 36 -14.11 2.72 -22.34
C GLY A 36 -14.77 3.58 -21.25
N ALA A 37 -15.56 4.62 -21.61
CA ALA A 37 -16.34 5.40 -20.64
C ALA A 37 -17.42 4.57 -19.93
N ILE A 38 -17.88 3.47 -20.55
CA ILE A 38 -18.78 2.49 -19.95
C ILE A 38 -18.42 1.10 -20.48
N MET A 39 -18.29 0.12 -19.59
CA MET A 39 -17.90 -1.25 -19.93
C MET A 39 -18.67 -2.23 -19.05
N LYS A 40 -18.96 -3.44 -19.54
CA LYS A 40 -19.49 -4.48 -18.67
C LYS A 40 -18.37 -4.98 -17.76
N LEU A 41 -18.66 -5.06 -16.46
CA LEU A 41 -17.68 -5.37 -15.42
C LEU A 41 -16.96 -6.72 -15.64
N GLY A 42 -17.62 -7.69 -16.30
CA GLY A 42 -17.04 -9.01 -16.61
C GLY A 42 -16.38 -9.14 -18.00
N GLU A 43 -16.51 -8.14 -18.87
CA GLU A 43 -15.88 -8.14 -20.22
C GLU A 43 -14.52 -7.44 -20.22
N GLY A 44 -14.20 -6.66 -19.17
CA GLY A 44 -12.82 -6.35 -18.84
C GLY A 44 -12.24 -7.55 -18.09
N SER A 45 -11.22 -8.21 -18.65
CA SER A 45 -10.39 -9.19 -17.94
C SER A 45 -10.20 -8.71 -16.51
N HIS A 46 -10.43 -9.55 -15.49
CA HIS A 46 -10.11 -9.27 -14.08
C HIS A 46 -8.96 -8.27 -14.03
N LEU A 47 -9.26 -6.99 -13.77
CA LEU A 47 -8.26 -5.93 -13.85
C LEU A 47 -7.33 -6.16 -12.65
N GLU A 48 -6.38 -7.08 -12.80
CA GLU A 48 -5.31 -7.29 -11.86
C GLU A 48 -4.61 -5.94 -11.74
N VAL A 49 -4.83 -5.28 -10.61
CA VAL A 49 -4.18 -4.02 -10.34
C VAL A 49 -2.73 -4.36 -10.05
N GLU A 50 -1.87 -4.10 -11.03
CA GLU A 50 -0.43 -4.14 -10.84
C GLU A 50 -0.03 -3.26 -9.65
N GLY A 51 1.09 -3.59 -9.01
CA GLY A 51 1.60 -2.79 -7.90
C GLY A 51 3.11 -2.65 -7.92
N ILE A 52 3.59 -1.77 -7.04
CA ILE A 52 5.00 -1.48 -6.82
C ILE A 52 5.39 -2.16 -5.51
N SER A 53 6.43 -3.00 -5.52
CA SER A 53 6.88 -3.68 -4.31
C SER A 53 7.26 -2.68 -3.22
N THR A 54 6.88 -2.98 -1.98
CA THR A 54 7.27 -2.20 -0.80
C THR A 54 8.69 -2.52 -0.34
N GLY A 55 9.33 -3.54 -0.90
CA GLY A 55 10.62 -4.09 -0.44
C GLY A 55 10.48 -5.11 0.69
N ALA A 56 9.31 -5.19 1.35
CA ALA A 56 8.95 -6.23 2.29
C ALA A 56 7.93 -7.18 1.64
N LEU A 57 8.32 -8.44 1.41
CA LEU A 57 7.46 -9.47 0.84
C LEU A 57 6.21 -9.69 1.71
N SER A 58 6.35 -9.66 3.03
CA SER A 58 5.23 -9.85 3.95
C SER A 58 4.20 -8.71 3.84
N LEU A 59 4.65 -7.47 3.63
CA LEU A 59 3.78 -6.33 3.39
C LEU A 59 3.13 -6.41 2.01
N ASP A 60 3.87 -6.81 0.98
CA ASP A 60 3.32 -7.01 -0.37
C ASP A 60 2.20 -8.06 -0.35
N LEU A 61 2.40 -9.18 0.36
CA LEU A 61 1.38 -10.21 0.59
C LEU A 61 0.19 -9.69 1.41
N ALA A 62 0.43 -8.88 2.44
CA ALA A 62 -0.62 -8.25 3.23
C ALA A 62 -1.48 -7.27 2.39
N LEU A 63 -0.90 -6.68 1.34
CA LEU A 63 -1.58 -5.78 0.41
C LEU A 63 -2.30 -6.51 -0.73
N GLY A 64 -2.12 -7.83 -0.87
CA GLY A 64 -2.74 -8.65 -1.93
C GLY A 64 -1.76 -9.35 -2.86
N GLY A 65 -0.47 -9.34 -2.54
CA GLY A 65 0.60 -10.06 -3.25
C GLY A 65 1.31 -9.24 -4.33
N LYS A 66 0.88 -8.00 -4.58
CA LYS A 66 1.42 -7.15 -5.67
C LYS A 66 2.07 -5.86 -5.17
N GLY A 67 2.18 -5.67 -3.85
CA GLY A 67 2.68 -4.42 -3.26
C GLY A 67 1.67 -3.27 -3.31
N LEU A 68 2.15 -2.04 -3.50
CA LEU A 68 1.33 -0.83 -3.54
C LEU A 68 0.58 -0.74 -4.88
N PRO A 69 -0.76 -0.77 -4.89
CA PRO A 69 -1.53 -0.82 -6.13
C PRO A 69 -1.38 0.45 -6.97
N ARG A 70 -1.01 0.29 -8.25
CA ARG A 70 -0.90 1.36 -9.25
C ARG A 70 -2.23 2.08 -9.49
N GLY A 71 -2.14 3.37 -9.75
CA GLY A 71 -3.29 4.24 -9.97
C GLY A 71 -4.13 4.48 -8.72
N ARG A 72 -3.54 4.33 -7.52
CA ARG A 72 -4.25 4.50 -6.25
C ARG A 72 -3.53 5.46 -5.31
N ILE A 73 -4.32 6.06 -4.42
CA ILE A 73 -3.85 6.84 -3.29
C ILE A 73 -3.63 5.90 -2.10
N ILE A 74 -2.47 5.99 -1.46
CA ILE A 74 -2.08 5.19 -0.29
C ILE A 74 -1.79 6.13 0.88
N GLU A 75 -2.21 5.76 2.09
CA GLU A 75 -1.79 6.47 3.31
C GLU A 75 -0.92 5.54 4.18
N LEU A 76 0.32 5.93 4.43
CA LEU A 76 1.20 5.33 5.43
C LEU A 76 1.15 6.21 6.68
N PHE A 77 0.66 5.69 7.80
CA PHE A 77 0.54 6.47 9.04
C PHE A 77 1.03 5.67 10.24
N GLY A 78 1.37 6.37 11.32
CA GLY A 78 1.99 5.76 12.48
C GLY A 78 2.76 6.76 13.35
N PRO A 79 3.25 6.33 14.52
CA PRO A 79 4.09 7.14 15.39
C PRO A 79 5.35 7.65 14.68
N GLU A 80 6.01 8.65 15.25
CA GLU A 80 7.34 9.06 14.81
C GLU A 80 8.33 7.90 14.87
N SER A 81 9.33 7.92 13.98
CA SER A 81 10.38 6.88 13.91
C SER A 81 9.84 5.45 13.73
N SER A 82 8.61 5.27 13.24
CA SER A 82 8.04 3.94 13.01
C SER A 82 8.47 3.29 11.68
N GLY A 83 9.16 4.03 10.80
CA GLY A 83 9.66 3.52 9.52
C GLY A 83 8.82 3.88 8.29
N LYS A 84 7.84 4.79 8.41
CA LYS A 84 6.96 5.23 7.30
C LYS A 84 7.74 5.71 6.07
N THR A 85 8.64 6.67 6.28
CA THR A 85 9.49 7.23 5.21
C THR A 85 10.41 6.17 4.62
N THR A 86 10.99 5.30 5.44
CA THR A 86 11.81 4.17 4.96
C THR A 86 11.02 3.22 4.05
N ILE A 87 9.79 2.85 4.40
CA ILE A 87 8.92 2.02 3.54
C ILE A 87 8.61 2.74 2.23
N ALA A 88 8.29 4.04 2.27
CA ALA A 88 8.04 4.82 1.07
C ALA A 88 9.28 4.91 0.16
N LEU A 89 10.47 5.10 0.74
CA LEU A 89 11.73 5.15 0.00
C LEU A 89 12.11 3.79 -0.61
N HIS A 90 11.82 2.66 0.06
CA HIS A 90 11.95 1.35 -0.59
C HIS A 90 10.99 1.19 -1.78
N ALA A 91 9.75 1.65 -1.65
CA ALA A 91 8.82 1.64 -2.79
C ALA A 91 9.32 2.51 -3.95
N VAL A 92 9.90 3.67 -3.65
CA VAL A 92 10.57 4.54 -4.64
C VAL A 92 11.74 3.83 -5.31
N ALA A 93 12.65 3.22 -4.53
CA ALA A 93 13.79 2.47 -5.06
C ALA A 93 13.33 1.32 -5.97
N ASN A 94 12.32 0.55 -5.54
CA ASN A 94 11.74 -0.53 -6.36
C ASN A 94 11.06 -0.01 -7.63
N ALA A 95 10.41 1.15 -7.60
CA ALA A 95 9.85 1.76 -8.81
C ALA A 95 10.96 2.12 -9.80
N GLN A 96 12.03 2.78 -9.33
CA GLN A 96 13.17 3.18 -10.16
C GLN A 96 13.92 1.99 -10.75
N GLN A 97 14.15 0.94 -9.96
CA GLN A 97 14.79 -0.29 -10.43
C GLN A 97 13.99 -0.97 -11.56
N ASN A 98 12.67 -0.79 -11.58
CA ASN A 98 11.81 -1.26 -12.66
C ASN A 98 11.66 -0.25 -13.82
N GLY A 99 12.54 0.75 -13.90
CA GLY A 99 12.56 1.78 -14.94
C GLY A 99 11.51 2.87 -14.78
N GLY A 100 10.82 2.94 -13.64
CA GLY A 100 9.80 3.94 -13.35
C GLY A 100 10.38 5.27 -12.86
N VAL A 101 9.61 6.34 -13.01
CA VAL A 101 9.98 7.68 -12.53
C VAL A 101 9.35 7.93 -11.17
N ALA A 102 10.15 8.45 -10.23
CA ALA A 102 9.71 8.74 -8.88
C ALA A 102 9.82 10.23 -8.55
N ALA A 103 8.88 10.71 -7.74
CA ALA A 103 8.96 12.04 -7.15
C ALA A 103 8.73 12.00 -5.63
N PHE A 104 9.38 12.92 -4.93
CA PHE A 104 9.28 13.09 -3.48
C PHE A 104 9.00 14.55 -3.15
N ILE A 105 7.87 14.80 -2.51
CA ILE A 105 7.44 16.11 -2.02
C ILE A 105 7.75 16.13 -0.52
N ASP A 106 8.89 16.72 -0.18
CA ASP A 106 9.44 16.82 1.17
C ASP A 106 8.95 18.10 1.84
N ALA A 107 7.75 18.03 2.41
CA ALA A 107 7.17 19.10 3.21
C ALA A 107 7.76 19.15 4.65
N GLU A 108 8.35 18.06 5.14
CA GLU A 108 9.03 18.03 6.44
C GLU A 108 10.47 18.59 6.39
N HIS A 109 11.02 18.83 5.20
CA HIS A 109 12.41 19.26 4.98
C HIS A 109 13.44 18.34 5.66
N ALA A 110 13.15 17.04 5.70
CA ALA A 110 13.86 16.05 6.50
C ALA A 110 14.47 14.92 5.66
N LEU A 111 14.39 15.00 4.33
CA LEU A 111 14.92 13.96 3.45
C LEU A 111 16.46 13.96 3.46
N ASP A 112 17.07 12.85 3.90
CA ASP A 112 18.52 12.64 3.89
C ASP A 112 18.97 11.89 2.62
N PRO A 113 19.71 12.53 1.70
CA PRO A 113 20.23 11.88 0.50
C PRO A 113 21.13 10.67 0.80
N SER A 114 21.91 10.71 1.89
CA SER A 114 22.79 9.60 2.25
C SER A 114 22.00 8.35 2.62
N TRP A 115 20.86 8.53 3.29
CA TRP A 115 19.93 7.44 3.60
C TRP A 115 19.23 6.92 2.35
N CYS A 116 18.74 7.80 1.47
CA CYS A 116 18.15 7.43 0.17
C CYS A 116 19.09 6.51 -0.62
N LYS A 117 20.38 6.87 -0.72
CA LYS A 117 21.38 6.07 -1.43
C LYS A 117 21.53 4.67 -0.84
N ARG A 118 21.55 4.57 0.50
CA ARG A 118 21.66 3.27 1.20
C ARG A 118 20.45 2.37 0.96
N LEU A 119 19.27 2.96 0.77
CA LEU A 119 18.03 2.24 0.45
C LEU A 119 17.93 1.84 -1.04
N GLY A 120 18.90 2.23 -1.86
CA GLY A 120 18.91 1.92 -3.30
C GLY A 120 18.08 2.89 -4.15
N VAL A 121 17.75 4.07 -3.63
CA VAL A 121 17.13 5.15 -4.41
C VAL A 121 18.18 5.75 -5.34
N ASP A 122 17.84 5.89 -6.62
CA ASP A 122 18.62 6.65 -7.57
C ASP A 122 18.34 8.15 -7.35
N ILE A 123 19.28 8.81 -6.67
CA ILE A 123 19.17 10.22 -6.28
C ILE A 123 19.28 11.15 -7.49
N GLU A 124 20.03 10.76 -8.53
CA GLU A 124 20.21 11.59 -9.71
C GLU A 124 18.93 11.67 -10.54
N ALA A 125 18.15 10.59 -10.53
CA ALA A 125 16.86 10.51 -11.21
C ALA A 125 15.65 10.90 -10.35
N LEU A 126 15.79 11.01 -9.02
CA LEU A 126 14.67 11.32 -8.13
C LEU A 126 14.27 12.79 -8.24
N LEU A 127 13.01 13.03 -8.61
CA LEU A 127 12.44 14.39 -8.59
C LEU A 127 12.12 14.78 -7.15
N VAL A 128 12.79 15.80 -6.61
CA VAL A 128 12.53 16.29 -5.23
C VAL A 128 11.95 17.69 -5.28
N SER A 129 10.90 17.93 -4.49
CA SER A 129 10.32 19.25 -4.27
C SER A 129 10.21 19.54 -2.78
N GLN A 130 10.65 20.72 -2.38
CA GLN A 130 10.50 21.26 -1.04
C GLN A 130 9.57 22.48 -1.09
N PRO A 131 8.24 22.24 -1.04
CA PRO A 131 7.25 23.30 -1.25
C PRO A 131 7.18 24.25 -0.05
N SER A 132 6.79 25.50 -0.30
CA SER A 132 6.60 26.52 0.73
C SER A 132 5.20 26.54 1.32
N SER A 133 4.24 25.81 0.74
CA SER A 133 2.85 25.73 1.23
C SER A 133 2.17 24.42 0.84
N ALA A 134 1.08 24.08 1.53
CA ALA A 134 0.24 22.93 1.21
C ALA A 134 -0.35 23.01 -0.20
N GLU A 135 -0.80 24.19 -0.62
CA GLU A 135 -1.36 24.42 -1.94
C GLU A 135 -0.33 24.15 -3.03
N GLU A 136 0.89 24.66 -2.86
CA GLU A 136 2.00 24.44 -3.79
C GLU A 136 2.36 22.95 -3.88
N ALA A 137 2.50 22.27 -2.73
CA ALA A 137 2.80 20.84 -2.67
C ALA A 137 1.77 20.01 -3.47
N LEU A 138 0.49 20.27 -3.26
CA LEU A 138 -0.61 19.55 -3.91
C LEU A 138 -0.75 19.89 -5.40
N GLN A 139 -0.42 21.12 -5.80
CA GLN A 139 -0.37 21.54 -7.21
C GLN A 139 0.79 20.87 -7.95
N ILE A 140 1.97 20.78 -7.33
CA ILE A 140 3.12 20.05 -7.90
C ILE A 140 2.75 18.59 -8.09
N ALA A 141 2.15 17.94 -7.09
CA ALA A 141 1.64 16.58 -7.23
C ALA A 141 0.64 16.44 -8.38
N GLU A 142 -0.32 17.37 -8.50
CA GLU A 142 -1.31 17.39 -9.59
C GLU A 142 -0.64 17.46 -10.97
N MET A 143 0.31 18.38 -11.15
CA MET A 143 1.03 18.55 -12.42
C MET A 143 1.83 17.30 -12.80
N LEU A 144 2.53 16.69 -11.84
CA LEU A 144 3.28 15.45 -12.04
C LEU A 144 2.34 14.30 -12.44
N ILE A 145 1.20 14.16 -11.77
CA ILE A 145 0.18 13.15 -12.09
C ILE A 145 -0.39 13.36 -13.49
N LEU A 146 -0.71 14.60 -13.85
CA LEU A 146 -1.31 14.92 -15.15
C LEU A 146 -0.31 14.77 -16.32
N SER A 147 1.00 14.78 -16.05
CA SER A 147 2.02 14.49 -17.06
C SER A 147 1.98 13.04 -17.56
N ASN A 148 1.41 12.11 -16.77
CA ASN A 148 1.47 10.65 -16.98
C ASN A 148 2.90 10.08 -17.09
N ALA A 149 3.91 10.84 -16.66
CA ALA A 149 5.31 10.45 -16.73
C ALA A 149 5.86 9.92 -15.39
N VAL A 150 5.11 10.01 -14.30
CA VAL A 150 5.54 9.64 -12.95
C VAL A 150 4.78 8.41 -12.45
N ASP A 151 5.53 7.40 -12.02
CA ASP A 151 5.00 6.12 -11.53
C ASP A 151 4.65 6.14 -10.05
N ILE A 152 5.41 6.90 -9.26
CA ILE A 152 5.24 6.99 -7.81
C ILE A 152 5.54 8.39 -7.31
N ILE A 153 4.65 8.91 -6.46
CA ILE A 153 4.83 10.20 -5.79
C ILE A 153 4.65 9.97 -4.29
N VAL A 154 5.61 10.44 -3.49
CA VAL A 154 5.51 10.45 -2.03
C VAL A 154 5.32 11.90 -1.56
N VAL A 155 4.36 12.11 -0.67
CA VAL A 155 4.17 13.38 0.05
C VAL A 155 4.49 13.14 1.52
N ASP A 156 5.62 13.68 1.98
CA ASP A 156 6.12 13.55 3.36
C ASP A 156 6.18 14.92 4.04
N SER A 157 5.23 15.30 4.89
CA SER A 157 4.05 14.56 5.32
C SER A 157 2.80 15.43 5.31
N VAL A 158 1.62 14.81 5.41
CA VAL A 158 0.34 15.53 5.50
C VAL A 158 0.32 16.46 6.71
N ALA A 159 0.99 16.11 7.81
CA ALA A 159 1.05 16.96 9.00
C ALA A 159 1.76 18.28 8.72
N ALA A 160 2.77 18.28 7.82
CA ALA A 160 3.55 19.44 7.42
C ALA A 160 2.95 20.23 6.24
N LEU A 161 1.83 19.78 5.66
CA LEU A 161 1.11 20.54 4.65
C LEU A 161 0.35 21.70 5.30
N VAL A 162 1.06 22.79 5.59
CA VAL A 162 0.50 24.02 6.16
C VAL A 162 -0.09 24.92 5.05
N PRO A 163 -1.38 25.29 5.12
CA PRO A 163 -1.98 26.20 4.15
C PRO A 163 -1.31 27.57 4.14
N ARG A 164 -1.22 28.21 2.98
CA ARG A 164 -0.57 29.52 2.83
C ARG A 164 -1.11 30.60 3.80
N ALA A 165 -2.42 30.63 4.02
CA ALA A 165 -3.03 31.61 4.93
C ALA A 165 -2.63 31.40 6.40
N GLU A 166 -2.23 30.18 6.79
CA GLU A 166 -1.71 29.89 8.13
C GLU A 166 -0.22 30.25 8.25
N ILE A 167 0.55 30.13 7.15
CA ILE A 167 1.96 30.55 7.08
C ILE A 167 2.10 32.09 7.13
N GLU A 168 1.20 32.79 6.43
CA GLU A 168 1.18 34.26 6.38
C GLU A 168 0.52 34.89 7.63
N GLY A 169 -0.18 34.10 8.44
CA GLY A 169 -0.83 34.53 9.68
C GLY A 169 0.14 34.63 10.86
N GLU A 170 -0.36 35.11 12.00
CA GLU A 170 0.41 35.17 13.25
C GLU A 170 0.25 33.89 14.08
N ILE A 171 1.26 33.56 14.89
CA ILE A 171 1.17 32.43 15.82
C ILE A 171 0.06 32.72 16.84
N GLY A 172 -0.98 31.89 16.80
CA GLY A 172 -2.18 32.05 17.64
C GLY A 172 -3.44 32.38 16.85
N ASP A 173 -3.32 32.72 15.56
CA ASP A 173 -4.46 32.90 14.69
C ASP A 173 -5.24 31.59 14.49
N SER A 174 -6.57 31.72 14.44
CA SER A 174 -7.47 30.57 14.36
C SER A 174 -7.80 30.23 12.91
N HIS A 175 -7.19 29.16 12.40
CA HIS A 175 -7.42 28.63 11.05
C HIS A 175 -8.19 27.31 11.08
N VAL A 176 -9.37 27.30 11.68
CA VAL A 176 -10.14 26.07 11.93
C VAL A 176 -10.46 25.32 10.63
N GLY A 177 -9.89 24.11 10.50
CA GLY A 177 -10.23 23.16 9.44
C GLY A 177 -9.76 23.55 8.04
N LEU A 178 -8.88 24.55 7.91
CA LEU A 178 -8.38 25.02 6.60
C LEU A 178 -7.68 23.90 5.83
N GLN A 179 -6.72 23.22 6.47
CA GLN A 179 -6.02 22.07 5.90
C GLN A 179 -6.98 20.95 5.47
N ALA A 180 -7.98 20.62 6.29
CA ALA A 180 -8.95 19.56 5.98
C ALA A 180 -9.80 19.89 4.74
N ARG A 181 -10.18 21.16 4.56
CA ARG A 181 -10.91 21.62 3.37
C ARG A 181 -10.04 21.57 2.12
N LEU A 182 -8.79 22.03 2.23
CA LEU A 182 -7.81 21.97 1.14
C LEU A 182 -7.58 20.53 0.68
N MET A 183 -7.29 19.62 1.62
CA MET A 183 -7.12 18.19 1.33
C MET A 183 -8.34 17.58 0.66
N SER A 184 -9.55 17.94 1.10
CA SER A 184 -10.80 17.46 0.49
C SER A 184 -10.95 17.93 -0.96
N GLN A 185 -10.57 19.17 -1.26
CA GLN A 185 -10.62 19.71 -2.62
C GLN A 185 -9.55 19.07 -3.51
N ALA A 186 -8.32 18.96 -3.02
CA ALA A 186 -7.20 18.40 -3.76
C ALA A 186 -7.44 16.92 -4.09
N LEU A 187 -7.78 16.09 -3.09
CA LEU A 187 -7.99 14.65 -3.31
C LEU A 187 -9.14 14.37 -4.30
N ARG A 188 -10.17 15.22 -4.33
CA ARG A 188 -11.26 15.12 -5.31
C ARG A 188 -10.77 15.29 -6.74
N LYS A 189 -9.81 16.20 -6.97
CA LYS A 189 -9.18 16.39 -8.29
C LYS A 189 -8.17 15.29 -8.60
N LEU A 190 -7.28 15.00 -7.65
CA LEU A 190 -6.17 14.06 -7.83
C LEU A 190 -6.64 12.65 -8.13
N THR A 191 -7.71 12.16 -7.49
CA THR A 191 -8.16 10.76 -7.61
C THR A 191 -8.38 10.32 -9.06
N GLY A 192 -8.98 11.18 -9.89
CA GLY A 192 -9.20 10.88 -11.31
C GLY A 192 -7.89 10.83 -12.10
N GLY A 193 -6.98 11.78 -11.84
CA GLY A 193 -5.65 11.82 -12.46
C GLY A 193 -4.77 10.64 -12.08
N VAL A 194 -4.74 10.28 -10.80
CA VAL A 194 -3.98 9.15 -10.26
C VAL A 194 -4.43 7.84 -10.93
N SER A 195 -5.74 7.61 -11.03
CA SER A 195 -6.28 6.40 -11.67
C SER A 195 -5.90 6.27 -13.16
N ARG A 196 -5.93 7.39 -13.91
CA ARG A 196 -5.59 7.42 -15.34
C ARG A 196 -4.08 7.26 -15.60
N SER A 197 -3.26 7.97 -14.83
CA SER A 197 -1.79 7.94 -14.95
C SER A 197 -1.15 6.65 -14.46
N LYS A 198 -1.90 5.81 -13.72
CA LYS A 198 -1.37 4.63 -13.02
C LYS A 198 -0.28 4.96 -11.98
N CYS A 199 -0.13 6.22 -11.62
CA CYS A 199 0.75 6.67 -10.54
C CYS A 199 0.28 6.08 -9.19
N VAL A 200 1.23 5.69 -8.34
CA VAL A 200 0.99 5.44 -6.91
C VAL A 200 1.23 6.74 -6.16
N LEU A 201 0.20 7.30 -5.52
CA LEU A 201 0.33 8.51 -4.71
C LEU A 201 0.32 8.15 -3.22
N ILE A 202 1.47 8.24 -2.56
CA ILE A 202 1.64 7.95 -1.14
C ILE A 202 1.57 9.25 -0.35
N PHE A 203 0.71 9.28 0.65
CA PHE A 203 0.76 10.28 1.71
C PHE A 203 1.33 9.64 2.98
N ILE A 204 2.42 10.20 3.50
CA ILE A 204 2.89 9.89 4.84
C ILE A 204 2.13 10.77 5.83
N ASN A 205 1.72 10.18 6.95
CA ASN A 205 0.96 10.90 7.97
C ASN A 205 1.40 10.50 9.38
N GLN A 206 1.20 11.42 10.31
CA GLN A 206 1.50 11.20 11.72
C GLN A 206 0.23 10.83 12.49
N ILE A 207 0.39 10.24 13.67
CA ILE A 207 -0.71 10.06 14.61
C ILE A 207 -0.82 11.31 15.49
N ARG A 208 -2.06 11.71 15.77
CA ARG A 208 -2.45 12.70 16.78
C ARG A 208 -3.53 12.08 17.66
N GLU A 209 -3.76 12.65 18.83
CA GLU A 209 -4.84 12.21 19.72
C GLU A 209 -5.99 13.21 19.70
N LYS A 210 -7.22 12.69 19.73
CA LYS A 210 -8.41 13.51 19.96
C LYS A 210 -8.65 13.66 21.45
N ILE A 211 -8.63 14.91 21.91
CA ILE A 211 -8.97 15.25 23.29
C ILE A 211 -10.45 14.91 23.53
N GLY A 212 -10.75 14.31 24.69
CA GLY A 212 -12.12 14.05 25.15
C GLY A 212 -12.74 12.72 24.71
N VAL A 213 -11.97 11.80 24.11
CA VAL A 213 -12.45 10.44 23.80
C VAL A 213 -12.30 9.55 25.04
N MET A 214 -13.42 9.19 25.68
CA MET A 214 -13.45 8.29 26.85
C MET A 214 -13.63 6.80 26.48
N PHE A 215 -14.08 6.50 25.26
CA PHE A 215 -14.33 5.13 24.80
C PHE A 215 -13.81 4.93 23.37
N GLY A 216 -13.13 3.81 23.11
CA GLY A 216 -12.49 3.51 21.83
C GLY A 216 -11.09 4.11 21.69
N SER A 217 -10.53 4.10 20.47
CA SER A 217 -9.19 4.64 20.22
C SER A 217 -9.23 6.16 20.07
N PRO A 218 -8.40 6.92 20.82
CA PRO A 218 -8.28 8.37 20.67
C PRO A 218 -7.47 8.79 19.44
N GLU A 219 -6.80 7.84 18.78
CA GLU A 219 -5.87 8.14 17.69
C GLU A 219 -6.58 8.66 16.43
N THR A 220 -5.96 9.64 15.81
CA THR A 220 -6.41 10.26 14.57
C THR A 220 -5.24 10.69 13.71
N THR A 221 -5.54 11.16 12.50
CA THR A 221 -4.52 11.59 11.53
C THR A 221 -4.85 13.01 11.05
N PRO A 222 -3.83 13.87 10.87
CA PRO A 222 -3.95 15.20 10.24
C PRO A 222 -4.57 15.19 8.83
N GLY A 223 -4.97 16.36 8.32
CA GLY A 223 -5.56 16.50 6.99
C GLY A 223 -7.07 16.19 6.90
N GLY A 224 -7.75 16.01 8.04
CA GLY A 224 -9.18 15.73 8.09
C GLY A 224 -9.56 14.30 7.68
N ARG A 225 -10.80 14.11 7.22
CA ARG A 225 -11.32 12.75 6.90
C ARG A 225 -11.14 12.34 5.44
N ALA A 226 -10.89 13.28 4.54
CA ALA A 226 -10.89 13.02 3.10
C ALA A 226 -9.89 11.94 2.71
N LEU A 227 -8.65 12.04 3.18
CA LEU A 227 -7.60 11.05 2.88
C LEU A 227 -8.04 9.63 3.27
N LYS A 228 -8.67 9.46 4.44
CA LYS A 228 -9.19 8.15 4.88
C LYS A 228 -10.17 7.53 3.90
N PHE A 229 -10.98 8.33 3.21
CA PHE A 229 -11.97 7.85 2.25
C PHE A 229 -11.37 7.60 0.85
N TYR A 230 -10.53 8.53 0.39
CA TYR A 230 -9.89 8.48 -0.92
C TYR A 230 -8.79 7.43 -1.02
N SER A 231 -8.03 7.18 0.05
CA SER A 231 -7.00 6.14 0.06
C SER A 231 -7.59 4.76 -0.22
N SER A 232 -7.00 4.02 -1.15
CA SER A 232 -7.36 2.63 -1.45
C SER A 232 -6.73 1.67 -0.47
N ALA A 233 -5.51 1.95 -0.02
CA ALA A 233 -4.90 1.26 1.11
C ALA A 233 -4.51 2.27 2.20
N ARG A 234 -4.70 1.86 3.46
CA ARG A 234 -4.20 2.58 4.63
C ARG A 234 -3.40 1.61 5.47
N VAL A 235 -2.20 2.01 5.83
CA VAL A 235 -1.19 1.15 6.43
C VAL A 235 -0.72 1.80 7.74
N ASP A 236 -1.04 1.16 8.86
CA ASP A 236 -0.59 1.56 10.21
C ASP A 236 0.77 0.90 10.46
N VAL A 237 1.81 1.72 10.63
CA VAL A 237 3.20 1.29 10.78
C VAL A 237 3.68 1.63 12.19
N ARG A 238 4.12 0.61 12.95
CA ARG A 238 4.58 0.78 14.33
C ARG A 238 5.88 0.02 14.58
N ARG A 239 6.78 0.64 15.35
CA ARG A 239 7.92 -0.05 15.96
C ARG A 239 7.43 -0.82 17.18
N ILE A 240 7.72 -2.12 17.25
CA ILE A 240 7.31 -3.00 18.36
C ILE A 240 8.47 -3.47 19.24
N GLY A 241 9.72 -3.30 18.79
CA GLY A 241 10.90 -3.63 19.59
C GLY A 241 12.22 -3.37 18.86
N PRO A 242 13.36 -3.51 19.55
CA PRO A 242 14.68 -3.50 18.91
C PRO A 242 15.00 -4.85 18.26
N VAL A 243 15.76 -4.81 17.17
CA VAL A 243 16.50 -5.97 16.65
C VAL A 243 17.90 -5.87 17.20
N LYS A 244 18.42 -6.97 17.77
CA LYS A 244 19.74 -7.01 18.40
C LYS A 244 20.62 -8.08 17.77
N ASP A 245 21.90 -7.76 17.66
CA ASP A 245 22.96 -8.74 17.40
C ASP A 245 23.91 -8.73 18.62
N GLY A 246 23.88 -9.81 19.40
CA GLY A 246 24.47 -9.81 20.74
C GLY A 246 23.87 -8.72 21.65
N GLU A 247 24.70 -7.77 22.09
CA GLU A 247 24.29 -6.64 22.93
C GLU A 247 23.93 -5.38 22.12
N GLU A 248 24.33 -5.30 20.84
CA GLU A 248 24.16 -4.13 20.00
C GLU A 248 22.75 -4.09 19.39
N VAL A 249 22.12 -2.91 19.37
CA VAL A 249 20.83 -2.69 18.69
C VAL A 249 21.09 -2.31 17.24
N THR A 250 20.85 -3.23 16.32
CA THR A 250 21.16 -3.09 14.90
C THR A 250 19.96 -2.67 14.05
N GLY A 251 18.76 -2.66 14.64
CA GLY A 251 17.55 -2.23 13.96
C GLY A 251 16.30 -2.21 14.83
N SER A 252 15.16 -2.16 14.18
CA SER A 252 13.83 -2.11 14.78
C SER A 252 12.95 -3.20 14.19
N ARG A 253 12.23 -3.94 15.03
CA ARG A 253 11.15 -4.82 14.60
C ARG A 253 9.93 -3.95 14.33
N ILE A 254 9.43 -3.99 13.11
CA ILE A 254 8.31 -3.19 12.65
C ILE A 254 7.09 -4.10 12.47
N LYS A 255 5.96 -3.64 12.98
CA LYS A 255 4.65 -4.24 12.77
C LYS A 255 3.81 -3.32 11.90
N VAL A 256 3.22 -3.91 10.87
CA VAL A 256 2.40 -3.20 9.91
C VAL A 256 1.01 -3.82 9.85
N LYS A 257 -0.03 -2.99 9.94
CA LYS A 257 -1.43 -3.40 9.79
C LYS A 257 -2.08 -2.66 8.63
N VAL A 258 -2.62 -3.42 7.67
CA VAL A 258 -3.38 -2.86 6.55
C VAL A 258 -4.81 -2.58 7.02
N VAL A 259 -5.06 -1.41 7.62
CA VAL A 259 -6.36 -1.06 8.22
C VAL A 259 -7.45 -0.77 7.18
N LYS A 260 -7.07 -0.56 5.93
CA LYS A 260 -7.99 -0.43 4.79
C LYS A 260 -7.32 -0.99 3.55
N ASN A 261 -8.06 -1.75 2.74
CA ASN A 261 -7.62 -2.23 1.44
C ASN A 261 -8.85 -2.34 0.51
N LYS A 262 -8.76 -1.75 -0.69
CA LYS A 262 -9.80 -1.79 -1.74
C LYS A 262 -9.44 -2.72 -2.91
N VAL A 263 -8.26 -3.33 -2.91
CA VAL A 263 -7.80 -4.25 -3.97
C VAL A 263 -7.68 -5.69 -3.49
N ALA A 264 -7.57 -5.90 -2.18
CA ALA A 264 -7.53 -7.21 -1.53
C ALA A 264 -8.18 -7.15 -0.14
N PRO A 265 -8.37 -8.28 0.56
CA PRO A 265 -8.93 -8.29 1.91
C PRO A 265 -8.13 -7.41 2.89
N PRO A 266 -8.79 -6.53 3.66
CA PRO A 266 -8.13 -5.69 4.66
C PRO A 266 -7.78 -6.45 5.95
N PHE A 267 -7.20 -5.73 6.91
CA PHE A 267 -6.87 -6.15 8.28
C PHE A 267 -5.78 -7.19 8.43
N ARG A 268 -5.09 -7.53 7.34
CA ARG A 268 -3.85 -8.31 7.38
C ARG A 268 -2.78 -7.56 8.16
N VAL A 269 -1.97 -8.32 8.89
CA VAL A 269 -0.85 -7.85 9.70
C VAL A 269 0.40 -8.56 9.23
N CYS A 270 1.51 -7.85 9.17
CA CYS A 270 2.82 -8.40 8.91
C CYS A 270 3.85 -7.76 9.85
N GLU A 271 4.98 -8.44 9.99
CA GLU A 271 6.11 -7.97 10.77
C GLU A 271 7.40 -8.26 10.01
N PHE A 272 8.33 -7.32 10.05
CA PHE A 272 9.64 -7.46 9.43
C PHE A 272 10.67 -6.61 10.16
N ASP A 273 11.93 -6.91 9.90
CA ASP A 273 13.07 -6.20 10.50
C ASP A 273 13.45 -4.99 9.65
N MET A 274 13.64 -3.84 10.30
CA MET A 274 14.13 -2.61 9.69
C MET A 274 15.48 -2.24 10.29
N MET A 275 16.54 -2.45 9.52
CA MET A 275 17.94 -2.28 9.91
C MET A 275 18.39 -0.83 9.75
N TYR A 276 19.21 -0.33 10.66
CA TYR A 276 19.72 1.05 10.61
C TYR A 276 20.76 1.29 9.50
N THR A 277 21.23 0.23 8.85
CA THR A 277 22.25 0.32 7.80
C THR A 277 21.65 0.30 6.38
N HIS A 278 20.55 -0.42 6.17
CA HIS A 278 20.00 -0.68 4.83
C HIS A 278 18.46 -0.72 4.77
N GLY A 279 17.75 -0.34 5.83
CA GLY A 279 16.29 -0.31 5.86
C GLY A 279 15.68 -1.70 5.99
N ILE A 280 14.65 -2.00 5.20
CA ILE A 280 13.94 -3.28 5.24
C ILE A 280 14.90 -4.44 4.94
N SER A 281 14.99 -5.39 5.88
CA SER A 281 15.74 -6.63 5.68
C SER A 281 14.90 -7.64 4.89
N ARG A 282 14.96 -7.56 3.55
CA ARG A 282 14.23 -8.48 2.64
C ARG A 282 14.53 -9.94 2.95
N GLU A 283 15.79 -10.30 3.17
CA GLU A 283 16.17 -11.69 3.44
C GLU A 283 15.60 -12.21 4.75
N GLY A 284 15.61 -11.36 5.80
CA GLY A 284 15.00 -11.68 7.09
C GLY A 284 13.49 -11.87 7.00
N ASP A 285 12.82 -11.05 6.19
CA ASP A 285 11.38 -11.15 5.93
C ASP A 285 11.02 -12.45 5.19
N ILE A 286 11.78 -12.79 4.13
CA ILE A 286 11.63 -14.06 3.41
C ILE A 286 11.88 -15.26 4.32
N LEU A 287 12.92 -15.19 5.16
CA LEU A 287 13.25 -16.25 6.12
C LEU A 287 12.09 -16.47 7.11
N ASP A 288 11.52 -15.41 7.67
CA ASP A 288 10.40 -15.49 8.61
C ASP A 288 9.15 -16.12 7.95
N LEU A 289 8.85 -15.72 6.72
CA LEU A 289 7.74 -16.28 5.95
C LEU A 289 7.97 -17.75 5.60
N ALA A 290 9.18 -18.11 5.17
CA ALA A 290 9.55 -19.48 4.82
C ALA A 290 9.50 -20.42 6.03
N LEU A 291 9.89 -19.93 7.22
CA LEU A 291 9.74 -20.68 8.48
C LEU A 291 8.26 -20.90 8.82
N ALA A 292 7.44 -19.85 8.68
CA ALA A 292 6.00 -19.94 8.93
C ALA A 292 5.30 -20.92 7.97
N ASP A 293 5.74 -20.96 6.71
CA ASP A 293 5.22 -21.85 5.67
C ASP A 293 5.86 -23.25 5.69
N LYS A 294 6.79 -23.50 6.63
CA LYS A 294 7.55 -24.76 6.77
C LYS A 294 8.36 -25.13 5.52
N LEU A 295 8.79 -24.13 4.75
CA LEU A 295 9.72 -24.30 3.63
C LEU A 295 11.17 -24.38 4.14
N ILE A 296 11.48 -23.58 5.16
CA ILE A 296 12.75 -23.64 5.89
C ILE A 296 12.49 -24.29 7.24
N GLU A 297 13.34 -25.24 7.62
CA GLU A 297 13.30 -25.92 8.91
C GLU A 297 14.45 -25.47 9.81
N LYS A 298 14.18 -25.42 11.11
CA LYS A 298 15.20 -25.11 12.13
C LYS A 298 15.54 -26.38 12.92
N SER A 299 16.77 -26.87 12.75
CA SER A 299 17.30 -28.03 13.49
C SER A 299 18.35 -27.55 14.50
N GLY A 300 17.93 -27.38 15.76
CA GLY A 300 18.79 -26.76 16.78
C GLY A 300 19.06 -25.29 16.47
N SER A 301 20.31 -24.94 16.18
CA SER A 301 20.69 -23.59 15.73
C SER A 301 20.81 -23.45 14.20
N TRP A 302 20.66 -24.53 13.44
CA TRP A 302 20.80 -24.54 11.99
C TRP A 302 19.48 -24.27 11.27
N PHE A 303 19.53 -23.51 10.18
CA PHE A 303 18.43 -23.28 9.24
C PHE A 303 18.70 -24.06 7.94
N ASN A 304 17.73 -24.87 7.52
CA ASN A 304 17.84 -25.76 6.36
C ASN A 304 16.68 -25.54 5.38
N TYR A 305 16.97 -25.58 4.09
CA TYR A 305 15.99 -25.60 3.00
C TYR A 305 16.11 -26.92 2.25
N GLY A 306 15.23 -27.87 2.56
CA GLY A 306 15.43 -29.27 2.15
C GLY A 306 16.76 -29.81 2.69
N ASP A 307 17.62 -30.32 1.81
CA ASP A 307 18.97 -30.80 2.17
C ASP A 307 20.03 -29.68 2.25
N LEU A 308 19.68 -28.46 1.84
CA LEU A 308 20.59 -27.33 1.80
C LEU A 308 20.70 -26.65 3.17
N ARG A 309 21.92 -26.55 3.72
CA ARG A 309 22.18 -25.80 4.95
C ARG A 309 22.38 -24.32 4.64
N LEU A 310 21.45 -23.48 5.07
CA LEU A 310 21.52 -22.03 4.87
C LEU A 310 22.51 -21.37 5.84
N GLY A 311 22.61 -21.88 7.07
CA GLY A 311 23.57 -21.37 8.05
C GLY A 311 23.21 -21.69 9.49
N GLN A 312 24.19 -21.51 10.38
CA GLN A 312 24.00 -21.62 11.82
C GLN A 312 23.64 -20.24 12.40
N GLY A 313 22.44 -20.10 12.96
CA GLY A 313 21.92 -18.83 13.46
C GLY A 313 21.26 -17.98 12.38
N ARG A 314 20.42 -17.02 12.82
CA ARG A 314 19.57 -16.20 11.94
C ARG A 314 20.39 -15.32 11.00
N GLU A 315 21.42 -14.65 11.50
CA GLU A 315 22.21 -13.73 10.68
C GLU A 315 23.00 -14.43 9.58
N ASN A 316 23.58 -15.61 9.86
CA ASN A 316 24.26 -16.40 8.83
C ASN A 316 23.28 -16.90 7.75
N ALA A 317 22.07 -17.30 8.13
CA ALA A 317 21.04 -17.69 7.16
C ALA A 317 20.61 -16.49 6.29
N LYS A 318 20.44 -15.30 6.88
CA LYS A 318 20.15 -14.07 6.11
C LYS A 318 21.29 -13.73 5.15
N GLN A 319 22.54 -13.84 5.60
CA GLN A 319 23.71 -13.59 4.76
C GLN A 319 23.76 -14.57 3.59
N TYR A 320 23.49 -15.86 3.82
CA TYR A 320 23.41 -16.84 2.73
C TYR A 320 22.34 -16.49 1.69
N LEU A 321 21.14 -16.11 2.12
CA LEU A 321 20.06 -15.70 1.22
C LEU A 321 20.45 -14.45 0.41
N ARG A 322 21.18 -13.51 1.02
CA ARG A 322 21.68 -12.32 0.33
C ARG A 322 22.71 -12.67 -0.75
N ASP A 323 23.62 -13.58 -0.43
CA ASP A 323 24.71 -14.00 -1.33
C ASP A 323 24.24 -14.96 -2.42
N ASN A 324 23.04 -15.55 -2.28
CA ASN A 324 22.45 -16.51 -3.23
C ASN A 324 21.06 -16.06 -3.71
N PRO A 325 20.95 -15.00 -4.55
CA PRO A 325 19.66 -14.47 -5.00
C PRO A 325 18.77 -15.50 -5.70
N ALA A 326 19.35 -16.41 -6.48
CA ALA A 326 18.58 -17.44 -7.19
C ALA A 326 17.76 -18.33 -6.24
N THR A 327 18.37 -18.78 -5.14
CA THR A 327 17.68 -19.56 -4.09
C THR A 327 16.65 -18.72 -3.36
N THR A 328 16.99 -17.46 -3.06
CA THR A 328 16.06 -16.53 -2.39
C THR A 328 14.82 -16.26 -3.23
N ASP A 329 14.97 -16.10 -4.54
CA ASP A 329 13.87 -15.87 -5.46
C ASP A 329 13.01 -17.13 -5.67
N GLU A 330 13.62 -18.33 -5.67
CA GLU A 330 12.89 -19.61 -5.66
C GLU A 330 12.00 -19.76 -4.41
N ILE A 331 12.57 -19.49 -3.23
CA ILE A 331 11.83 -19.52 -1.96
C ILE A 331 10.69 -18.49 -1.99
N CYS A 332 10.98 -17.27 -2.43
CA CYS A 332 10.00 -16.19 -2.58
C CYS A 332 8.83 -16.60 -3.48
N ALA A 333 9.13 -17.17 -4.67
CA ALA A 333 8.11 -17.63 -5.61
C ALA A 333 7.21 -18.71 -5.00
N THR A 334 7.80 -19.63 -4.23
CA THR A 334 7.06 -20.71 -3.56
C THR A 334 6.16 -20.16 -2.44
N ILE A 335 6.63 -19.20 -1.64
CA ILE A 335 5.81 -18.50 -0.63
C ILE A 335 4.61 -17.81 -1.30
N ILE A 336 4.84 -17.08 -2.38
CA ILE A 336 3.79 -16.37 -3.12
C ILE A 336 2.75 -17.38 -3.65
N ALA A 337 3.19 -18.50 -4.23
CA ALA A 337 2.31 -19.54 -4.74
C ALA A 337 1.42 -20.15 -3.62
N ASN A 338 2.04 -20.52 -2.49
CA ASN A 338 1.33 -21.12 -1.34
C ASN A 338 0.26 -20.18 -0.76
N ARG A 339 0.57 -18.89 -0.70
CA ARG A 339 -0.31 -17.88 -0.05
C ARG A 339 -1.33 -17.26 -1.00
N SER A 340 -1.07 -17.26 -2.30
CA SER A 340 -2.04 -16.82 -3.32
C SER A 340 -3.16 -17.84 -3.54
N GLY A 341 -2.89 -19.14 -3.32
CA GLY A 341 -3.90 -20.20 -3.36
C GLY A 341 -4.78 -20.30 -2.10
N ASN A 342 -4.31 -19.78 -0.96
CA ASN A 342 -4.95 -19.91 0.36
C ASN A 342 -5.64 -18.62 0.85
N ALA A 343 -6.20 -17.80 -0.04
CA ALA A 343 -7.00 -16.63 0.33
C ALA A 343 -8.36 -17.01 0.96
N ALA A 344 -8.37 -17.84 2.00
CA ALA A 344 -9.49 -18.01 2.92
C ALA A 344 -9.45 -16.89 3.97
N PRO A 345 -10.59 -16.29 4.34
CA PRO A 345 -10.63 -15.28 5.38
C PRO A 345 -10.23 -15.91 6.73
N ALA A 346 -9.38 -15.21 7.48
CA ALA A 346 -9.06 -15.55 8.86
C ALA A 346 -10.36 -15.68 9.66
N SER A 347 -10.55 -16.84 10.28
CA SER A 347 -11.68 -17.14 11.16
C SER A 347 -11.73 -16.14 12.32
N SER A 348 -12.76 -15.30 12.33
CA SER A 348 -13.13 -14.49 13.48
C SER A 348 -13.79 -15.39 14.54
N ASN A 349 -12.98 -16.10 15.33
CA ASN A 349 -13.41 -16.60 16.63
C ASN A 349 -12.91 -15.63 17.70
N GLY A 350 -13.64 -14.54 17.86
CA GLY A 350 -13.68 -13.76 19.09
C GLY A 350 -15.12 -13.78 19.55
N ALA A 351 -15.41 -14.60 20.56
CA ALA A 351 -16.71 -14.66 21.20
C ALA A 351 -17.13 -13.25 21.63
N LEU A 352 -18.31 -12.84 21.19
CA LEU A 352 -19.06 -11.77 21.84
C LEU A 352 -19.69 -12.43 23.06
N ASP A 353 -19.03 -12.27 24.22
CA ASP A 353 -19.66 -12.57 25.49
C ASP A 353 -20.84 -11.59 25.66
N GLY A 354 -22.02 -12.18 25.83
CA GLY A 354 -23.25 -11.46 26.09
C GLY A 354 -23.31 -11.05 27.54
N ASP A 355 -23.46 -9.75 27.78
CA ASP A 355 -23.92 -9.26 29.07
C ASP A 355 -25.44 -9.20 29.03
N GLY A 356 -26.03 -10.15 29.76
CA GLY A 356 -27.44 -10.17 30.08
C GLY A 356 -27.82 -8.98 30.95
N GLU A 357 -28.98 -8.41 30.63
CA GLU A 357 -29.75 -7.55 31.50
C GLU A 357 -30.16 -8.33 32.76
N GLU A 358 -29.69 -7.94 33.94
CA GLU A 358 -30.41 -8.16 35.20
C GLU A 358 -30.17 -6.95 36.14
N GLU A 359 -31.29 -6.28 36.43
CA GLU A 359 -31.65 -5.26 37.45
C GLU A 359 -31.00 -3.86 37.47
#